data_AF-A0A328S0B6-F1
#
_entry.id   AF-A0A328S0B6-F1
#
_cell.length_a   1.000
_cell.length_b   1.000
_cell.length_c   1.000
_cell.angle_alpha   90.00
_cell.angle_beta   90.00
_cell.angle_gamma   90.00
#
_symmetry.space_group_name_H-M   'P 1'
#
loop_
_entity.id
_entity.type
_entity.pdbx_description
1 polymer ?
#
loop_
_entity_poly.entity_id
_entity_poly.type
_entity_poly.pdbx_seq_one_letter_code
_entity_poly.pdbx_strand_id
1 'polypeptide(L)'
;KTNKKSTKTTDVKNYNELVGALNQAVNDTDHTEYVINLNNGTYTSTVNYDYDYWPNATNDVNIIINANNQSIKTVATQSTQALGVQVNEKYNLTINNLKIEGKLTFYGNTTIQNSIINETITNYGTLYIDNNTVIGKNARINGNGKIVINDMDRIINKLSFLNGTYTIVNKSVGVIENHGNITLINCTLSSVKENTINNYGNITLINSKILQNTSTFYVNNYNESNMKLINSSAVFTMYNYGVLVISDDSTIENGSYFLTNDNGVIINNTNRIVHFFNFITGNYTFNKITFQSGITFLGNIICNNCNLKGIATNRGNLTVKNCTVNSITNYNNANLTVNDSTVTYVYCFANSNTTITNSTIKYLTIYSDADCTLVDVKLTSAMYLYTRGTLYIEGSIEFGNDFVLDDSGQIVIDDASKLFNAMNTQLNADYI
;
A
#
# COMPACT_ATOMS: atom_id res chain seq x y z
N LYS A 1 20.28 -34.83 31.69
CA LYS A 1 20.14 -35.16 30.24
C LYS A 1 19.98 -36.67 30.13
N THR A 2 18.76 -37.15 29.96
CA THR A 2 18.50 -38.54 29.58
C THR A 2 19.08 -38.78 28.19
N ASN A 3 19.85 -39.85 28.01
CA ASN A 3 20.41 -40.23 26.71
C ASN A 3 19.26 -40.68 25.80
N LYS A 4 18.74 -39.78 24.97
CA LYS A 4 17.74 -40.13 23.94
C LYS A 4 18.37 -41.12 22.96
N LYS A 5 17.60 -42.14 22.55
CA LYS A 5 17.98 -43.11 21.52
C LYS A 5 17.92 -42.46 20.13
N SER A 6 18.77 -42.93 19.21
CA SER A 6 19.07 -42.22 17.97
C SER A 6 17.90 -42.16 16.97
N THR A 7 17.23 -43.29 16.69
CA THR A 7 16.19 -43.38 15.65
C THR A 7 15.18 -44.49 15.95
N LYS A 8 13.90 -44.27 15.64
CA LYS A 8 12.85 -45.30 15.63
C LYS A 8 12.18 -45.41 14.26
N THR A 9 11.98 -46.63 13.78
CA THR A 9 11.40 -46.90 12.45
C THR A 9 10.05 -47.61 12.59
N THR A 10 9.06 -47.18 11.83
CA THR A 10 7.72 -47.78 11.78
C THR A 10 7.24 -47.88 10.33
N ASP A 11 6.64 -49.02 9.98
CA ASP A 11 6.00 -49.20 8.69
C ASP A 11 4.47 -49.05 8.82
N VAL A 12 3.85 -48.41 7.84
CA VAL A 12 2.39 -48.18 7.80
C VAL A 12 1.83 -48.61 6.44
N LYS A 13 0.54 -49.00 6.37
CA LYS A 13 -0.11 -49.42 5.11
C LYS A 13 -1.39 -48.65 4.76
N ASN A 14 -1.80 -47.71 5.60
CA ASN A 14 -3.00 -46.89 5.36
C ASN A 14 -2.92 -45.55 6.10
N TYR A 15 -3.87 -44.67 5.81
CA TYR A 15 -3.94 -43.33 6.40
C TYR A 15 -4.03 -43.33 7.94
N ASN A 16 -4.84 -44.20 8.54
CA ASN A 16 -5.02 -44.23 10.00
C ASN A 16 -3.74 -44.66 10.73
N GLU A 17 -3.02 -45.63 10.17
CA GLU A 17 -1.72 -46.05 10.69
C GLU A 17 -0.67 -44.94 10.56
N LEU A 18 -0.66 -44.20 9.43
CA LEU A 18 0.21 -43.03 9.26
C LEU A 18 -0.06 -41.98 10.34
N VAL A 19 -1.33 -41.63 10.57
CA VAL A 19 -1.73 -40.69 11.64
C VAL A 19 -1.31 -41.21 13.01
N GLY A 20 -1.51 -42.49 13.29
CA GLY A 20 -1.07 -43.12 14.55
C GLY A 20 0.44 -43.05 14.76
N ALA A 21 1.23 -43.34 13.72
CA ALA A 21 2.69 -43.27 13.76
C ALA A 21 3.20 -41.84 13.96
N LEU A 22 2.56 -40.87 13.30
CA LEU A 22 2.85 -39.45 13.49
C LEU A 22 2.54 -38.98 14.92
N ASN A 23 1.37 -39.34 15.44
CA ASN A 23 0.97 -39.04 16.82
C ASN A 23 1.91 -39.70 17.85
N GLN A 24 2.42 -40.88 17.55
CA GLN A 24 3.42 -41.52 18.40
C GLN A 24 4.75 -40.77 18.37
N ALA A 25 5.22 -40.38 17.17
CA ALA A 25 6.48 -39.68 16.99
C ALA A 25 6.55 -38.37 17.78
N VAL A 26 5.47 -37.58 17.75
CA VAL A 26 5.41 -36.28 18.43
C VAL A 26 5.35 -36.37 19.96
N ASN A 27 4.82 -37.48 20.48
CA ASN A 27 4.68 -37.70 21.92
C ASN A 27 5.84 -38.53 22.51
N ASP A 28 6.78 -38.99 21.68
CA ASP A 28 7.90 -39.80 22.14
C ASP A 28 9.02 -38.92 22.74
N THR A 29 9.30 -39.12 24.02
CA THR A 29 10.36 -38.42 24.77
C THR A 29 11.73 -39.08 24.66
N ASP A 30 11.77 -40.32 24.19
CA ASP A 30 12.93 -41.20 24.24
C ASP A 30 13.74 -41.19 22.95
N HIS A 31 13.16 -40.72 21.83
CA HIS A 31 13.81 -40.66 20.53
C HIS A 31 13.87 -39.23 19.98
N THR A 32 14.91 -38.95 19.19
CA THR A 32 15.08 -37.67 18.49
C THR A 32 14.71 -37.75 17.00
N GLU A 33 14.61 -38.96 16.46
CA GLU A 33 14.32 -39.19 15.05
C GLU A 33 13.33 -40.34 14.87
N TYR A 34 12.41 -40.15 13.94
CA TYR A 34 11.37 -41.09 13.55
C TYR A 34 11.35 -41.28 12.05
N VAL A 35 11.43 -42.53 11.59
CA VAL A 35 11.34 -42.89 10.18
C VAL A 35 10.05 -43.68 9.97
N ILE A 36 9.14 -43.15 9.16
CA ILE A 36 7.85 -43.76 8.82
C ILE A 36 7.90 -44.20 7.35
N ASN A 37 7.89 -45.50 7.08
CA ASN A 37 7.86 -46.02 5.72
C ASN A 37 6.43 -46.35 5.30
N LEU A 38 6.01 -45.82 4.15
CA LEU A 38 4.72 -46.15 3.57
C LEU A 38 4.87 -47.40 2.72
N ASN A 39 4.23 -48.48 3.15
CA ASN A 39 4.06 -49.68 2.33
C ASN A 39 2.96 -49.47 1.30
N ASN A 40 2.88 -50.37 0.32
CA ASN A 40 1.82 -50.35 -0.68
C ASN A 40 0.44 -50.36 -0.01
N GLY A 41 -0.38 -49.34 -0.27
CA GLY A 41 -1.61 -49.15 0.48
C GLY A 41 -2.42 -47.93 0.04
N THR A 42 -3.50 -47.68 0.79
CA THR A 42 -4.43 -46.56 0.50
C THR A 42 -4.29 -45.49 1.59
N TYR A 43 -3.71 -44.35 1.23
CA TYR A 43 -3.54 -43.20 2.13
C TYR A 43 -4.53 -42.09 1.78
N THR A 44 -5.81 -42.45 1.83
CA THR A 44 -6.91 -41.53 1.57
C THR A 44 -7.54 -41.11 2.89
N SER A 45 -7.50 -39.82 3.22
CA SER A 45 -8.25 -39.30 4.36
C SER A 45 -9.75 -39.23 4.03
N THR A 46 -10.57 -39.91 4.81
CA THR A 46 -12.04 -39.84 4.76
C THR A 46 -12.64 -38.96 5.84
N VAL A 47 -11.83 -38.52 6.80
CA VAL A 47 -12.25 -37.73 7.95
C VAL A 47 -11.85 -36.28 7.76
N ASN A 48 -12.84 -35.43 8.04
CA ASN A 48 -12.68 -34.00 8.10
C ASN A 48 -12.03 -33.62 9.43
N TYR A 49 -10.70 -33.59 9.50
CA TYR A 49 -10.03 -32.99 10.66
C TYR A 49 -10.07 -31.47 10.52
N ASP A 50 -11.17 -30.89 11.01
CA ASP A 50 -11.25 -29.47 11.29
C ASP A 50 -10.53 -29.25 12.62
N TYR A 51 -9.31 -28.73 12.56
CA TYR A 51 -8.55 -28.18 13.70
C TYR A 51 -8.72 -28.92 15.04
N ASP A 52 -7.96 -30.00 15.23
CA ASP A 52 -7.49 -30.32 16.57
C ASP A 52 -5.96 -30.27 16.54
N TYR A 53 -5.45 -29.24 17.21
CA TYR A 53 -4.05 -29.02 17.54
C TYR A 53 -3.38 -30.37 17.78
N TRP A 54 -2.37 -30.73 16.97
CA TRP A 54 -1.44 -31.75 17.43
C TRP A 54 -0.95 -31.30 18.81
N PRO A 55 -1.07 -32.15 19.85
CA PRO A 55 -0.81 -31.75 21.22
C PRO A 55 0.57 -31.08 21.30
N ASN A 56 0.63 -29.97 22.05
CA ASN A 56 1.81 -29.13 22.17
C ASN A 56 3.07 -29.97 22.34
N ALA A 57 3.85 -30.03 21.27
CA ALA A 57 5.17 -30.61 21.22
C ALA A 57 5.99 -30.22 22.46
N THR A 58 6.35 -31.19 23.28
CA THR A 58 7.33 -30.95 24.35
C THR A 58 8.76 -31.21 23.89
N ASN A 59 8.95 -31.89 22.74
CA ASN A 59 10.25 -32.35 22.26
C ASN A 59 10.57 -31.90 20.83
N ASP A 60 11.86 -31.63 20.59
CA ASP A 60 12.43 -31.50 19.26
C ASP A 60 12.60 -32.91 18.67
N VAL A 61 11.75 -33.28 17.70
CA VAL A 61 11.84 -34.56 16.98
C VAL A 61 11.89 -34.32 15.47
N ASN A 62 12.76 -35.08 14.80
CA ASN A 62 12.87 -35.12 13.35
C ASN A 62 12.01 -36.28 12.82
N ILE A 63 11.04 -35.99 11.97
CA ILE A 63 10.15 -37.00 11.39
C ILE A 63 10.48 -37.12 9.90
N ILE A 64 10.77 -38.33 9.44
CA ILE A 64 11.08 -38.66 8.05
C ILE A 64 9.99 -39.60 7.53
N ILE A 65 9.26 -39.17 6.51
CA ILE A 65 8.26 -39.97 5.81
C ILE A 65 8.87 -40.46 4.49
N ASN A 66 9.17 -41.76 4.43
CA ASN A 66 9.57 -42.42 3.19
C ASN A 66 8.32 -42.94 2.48
N ALA A 67 7.80 -42.14 1.56
CA ALA A 67 6.52 -42.42 0.95
C ALA A 67 6.58 -43.49 -0.16
N ASN A 68 7.75 -43.93 -0.62
CA ASN A 68 7.90 -45.03 -1.57
C ASN A 68 6.98 -44.93 -2.81
N ASN A 69 6.86 -43.73 -3.38
CA ASN A 69 5.98 -43.40 -4.51
C ASN A 69 4.47 -43.60 -4.26
N GLN A 70 4.06 -43.72 -2.98
CA GLN A 70 2.66 -43.76 -2.61
C GLN A 70 2.02 -42.36 -2.75
N SER A 71 0.70 -42.35 -2.92
CA SER A 71 -0.10 -41.13 -2.95
C SER A 71 -0.77 -40.89 -1.62
N ILE A 72 -0.77 -39.64 -1.15
CA ILE A 72 -1.71 -39.18 -0.13
C ILE A 72 -2.83 -38.38 -0.80
N LYS A 73 -4.07 -38.78 -0.51
CA LYS A 73 -5.30 -38.21 -1.09
C LYS A 73 -6.23 -37.70 0.01
N THR A 74 -7.02 -36.68 -0.32
CA THR A 74 -8.11 -36.18 0.54
C THR A 74 -9.43 -36.31 -0.22
N VAL A 75 -10.45 -36.95 0.35
CA VAL A 75 -11.77 -37.05 -0.29
C VAL A 75 -12.48 -35.69 -0.16
N ALA A 76 -12.24 -34.80 -1.10
CA ALA A 76 -12.75 -33.43 -1.05
C ALA A 76 -14.25 -33.36 -1.39
N THR A 77 -15.13 -33.29 -0.38
CA THR A 77 -16.48 -32.72 -0.55
C THR A 77 -16.56 -31.27 -0.06
N GLN A 78 -15.57 -30.78 0.72
CA GLN A 78 -15.50 -29.39 1.15
C GLN A 78 -14.12 -28.77 0.87
N SER A 79 -14.14 -27.53 0.36
CA SER A 79 -13.00 -26.82 -0.22
C SER A 79 -11.92 -26.39 0.79
N THR A 80 -12.05 -26.69 2.08
CA THR A 80 -11.15 -26.17 3.13
C THR A 80 -10.15 -27.18 3.68
N GLN A 81 -10.24 -28.47 3.32
CA GLN A 81 -9.59 -29.50 4.14
C GLN A 81 -8.42 -30.20 3.45
N ALA A 82 -7.33 -30.29 4.21
CA ALA A 82 -6.03 -30.83 3.85
C ALA A 82 -5.67 -31.95 4.84
N LEU A 83 -4.77 -32.86 4.47
CA LEU A 83 -3.94 -33.50 5.49
C LEU A 83 -3.12 -32.36 6.13
N GLY A 84 -3.63 -31.84 7.23
CA GLY A 84 -2.90 -30.92 8.08
C GLY A 84 -1.91 -31.74 8.89
N VAL A 85 -0.71 -31.95 8.36
CA VAL A 85 0.40 -32.33 9.24
C VAL A 85 0.80 -31.04 9.93
N GLN A 86 0.18 -30.75 11.08
CA GLN A 86 0.54 -29.60 11.90
C GLN A 86 1.86 -29.89 12.62
N VAL A 87 2.92 -29.79 11.83
CA VAL A 87 4.29 -29.74 12.32
C VAL A 87 4.43 -28.41 13.05
N ASN A 88 4.39 -28.37 14.38
CA ASN A 88 4.76 -27.17 15.15
C ASN A 88 6.20 -26.74 14.79
N GLU A 89 6.58 -25.48 15.03
CA GLU A 89 7.93 -24.92 14.82
C GLU A 89 9.05 -25.76 15.45
N LYS A 90 8.75 -26.60 16.44
CA LYS A 90 9.70 -27.50 17.11
C LYS A 90 10.05 -28.78 16.36
N TYR A 91 9.36 -29.13 15.29
CA TYR A 91 9.66 -30.35 14.53
C TYR A 91 10.23 -30.04 13.15
N ASN A 92 11.06 -30.96 12.65
CA ASN A 92 11.47 -30.99 11.26
C ASN A 92 10.83 -32.19 10.58
N LEU A 93 10.00 -31.94 9.57
CA LEU A 93 9.40 -32.97 8.73
C LEU A 93 10.19 -33.10 7.44
N THR A 94 10.58 -34.32 7.06
CA THR A 94 11.13 -34.63 5.74
C THR A 94 10.19 -35.61 5.04
N ILE A 95 9.80 -35.32 3.80
CA ILE A 95 8.93 -36.15 2.99
C ILE A 95 9.69 -36.56 1.73
N ASN A 96 9.87 -37.86 1.54
CA ASN A 96 10.61 -38.43 0.41
C ASN A 96 9.66 -39.22 -0.50
N ASN A 97 9.76 -39.03 -1.81
CA ASN A 97 9.07 -39.88 -2.80
C ASN A 97 7.54 -39.88 -2.69
N LEU A 98 6.91 -38.76 -2.32
CA LEU A 98 5.46 -38.68 -2.14
C LEU A 98 4.76 -38.13 -3.38
N LYS A 99 3.63 -38.71 -3.77
CA LYS A 99 2.70 -38.07 -4.71
C LYS A 99 1.59 -37.34 -3.95
N ILE A 100 1.63 -36.01 -3.97
CA ILE A 100 0.66 -35.16 -3.27
C ILE A 100 -0.53 -34.94 -4.19
N GLU A 101 -1.61 -35.68 -3.93
CA GLU A 101 -2.89 -35.66 -4.66
C GLU A 101 -4.05 -35.17 -3.77
N GLY A 102 -3.73 -34.55 -2.64
CA GLY A 102 -4.67 -33.87 -1.75
C GLY A 102 -4.03 -32.59 -1.22
N LYS A 103 -4.82 -31.78 -0.51
CA LYS A 103 -4.26 -30.57 0.11
C LYS A 103 -3.38 -30.95 1.29
N LEU A 104 -2.25 -30.28 1.48
CA LEU A 104 -1.39 -30.42 2.66
C LEU A 104 -1.23 -29.08 3.37
N THR A 105 -1.18 -29.07 4.71
CA THR A 105 -0.84 -27.88 5.49
C THR A 105 0.37 -28.15 6.37
N PHE A 106 1.35 -27.24 6.39
CA PHE A 106 2.56 -27.30 7.19
C PHE A 106 2.67 -26.05 8.06
N TYR A 107 3.02 -26.20 9.34
CA TYR A 107 3.21 -25.08 10.28
C TYR A 107 4.67 -24.91 10.75
N GLY A 108 5.56 -25.83 10.40
CA GLY A 108 6.92 -25.91 10.90
C GLY A 108 7.93 -26.05 9.77
N ASN A 109 9.11 -26.59 10.07
CA ASN A 109 10.11 -26.83 9.04
C ASN A 109 9.80 -28.12 8.28
N THR A 110 9.50 -28.02 6.99
CA THR A 110 9.19 -29.16 6.14
C THR A 110 10.14 -29.20 4.95
N THR A 111 10.75 -30.35 4.68
CA THR A 111 11.55 -30.62 3.48
C THR A 111 10.81 -31.62 2.61
N ILE A 112 10.56 -31.28 1.35
CA ILE A 112 9.97 -32.17 0.35
C ILE A 112 11.06 -32.54 -0.66
N GLN A 113 11.30 -33.85 -0.80
CA GLN A 113 12.35 -34.41 -1.65
C GLN A 113 11.79 -35.45 -2.61
N ASN A 114 12.29 -35.41 -3.86
CA ASN A 114 11.94 -36.37 -4.92
C ASN A 114 10.45 -36.69 -5.03
N SER A 115 9.59 -35.68 -4.82
CA SER A 115 8.14 -35.86 -4.71
C SER A 115 7.40 -35.26 -5.91
N ILE A 116 6.09 -35.43 -5.99
CA ILE A 116 5.24 -34.76 -6.99
C ILE A 116 4.21 -33.92 -6.25
N ILE A 117 4.29 -32.60 -6.41
CA ILE A 117 3.31 -31.66 -5.86
C ILE A 117 2.31 -31.35 -6.98
N ASN A 118 1.13 -31.94 -6.97
CA ASN A 118 0.09 -31.66 -7.98
C ASN A 118 -1.15 -30.96 -7.40
N GLU A 119 -1.16 -30.68 -6.11
CA GLU A 119 -2.30 -30.06 -5.42
C GLU A 119 -1.86 -28.87 -4.54
N THR A 120 -2.80 -28.35 -3.74
CA THR A 120 -2.54 -27.20 -2.88
C THR A 120 -1.69 -27.58 -1.65
N ILE A 121 -0.57 -26.90 -1.45
CA ILE A 121 0.16 -26.85 -0.19
C ILE A 121 -0.15 -25.52 0.50
N THR A 122 -0.43 -25.54 1.79
CA THR A 122 -0.50 -24.36 2.65
C THR A 122 0.67 -24.39 3.62
N ASN A 123 1.59 -23.45 3.50
CA ASN A 123 2.78 -23.36 4.33
C ASN A 123 2.70 -22.13 5.25
N TYR A 124 2.71 -22.35 6.56
CA TYR A 124 2.85 -21.32 7.59
C TYR A 124 4.26 -21.32 8.23
N GLY A 125 5.07 -22.37 8.01
CA GLY A 125 6.45 -22.49 8.53
C GLY A 125 7.52 -22.26 7.46
N THR A 126 8.61 -23.04 7.48
CA THR A 126 9.62 -23.00 6.41
C THR A 126 9.52 -24.25 5.54
N LEU A 127 9.25 -24.07 4.25
CA LEU A 127 9.13 -25.16 3.28
C LEU A 127 10.37 -25.22 2.37
N TYR A 128 11.15 -26.28 2.48
CA TYR A 128 12.25 -26.61 1.60
C TYR A 128 11.76 -27.55 0.49
N ILE A 129 11.97 -27.20 -0.78
CA ILE A 129 11.63 -28.03 -1.93
C ILE A 129 12.91 -28.31 -2.72
N ASP A 130 13.24 -29.59 -2.92
CA ASP A 130 14.42 -29.96 -3.69
C ASP A 130 14.24 -29.81 -5.21
N ASN A 131 15.34 -30.01 -5.95
CA ASN A 131 15.33 -29.91 -7.40
C ASN A 131 14.62 -31.09 -8.08
N ASN A 132 14.57 -32.24 -7.42
CA ASN A 132 13.97 -33.46 -7.99
C ASN A 132 12.45 -33.49 -7.83
N THR A 133 11.88 -32.67 -6.94
CA THR A 133 10.44 -32.61 -6.70
C THR A 133 9.72 -31.97 -7.89
N VAL A 134 8.82 -32.68 -8.56
CA VAL A 134 8.06 -32.17 -9.71
C VAL A 134 6.90 -31.28 -9.27
N ILE A 135 6.83 -30.06 -9.80
CA ILE A 135 5.72 -29.13 -9.58
C ILE A 135 4.67 -29.31 -10.69
N GLY A 136 3.54 -29.91 -10.35
CA GLY A 136 2.44 -30.18 -11.25
C GLY A 136 1.68 -28.92 -11.69
N LYS A 137 0.95 -29.04 -12.80
CA LYS A 137 0.17 -27.93 -13.37
C LYS A 137 -0.89 -27.36 -12.41
N ASN A 138 -1.46 -28.23 -11.57
CA ASN A 138 -2.51 -27.91 -10.61
C ASN A 138 -1.95 -27.47 -9.25
N ALA A 139 -0.63 -27.52 -9.06
CA ALA A 139 0.00 -27.12 -7.81
C ALA A 139 -0.36 -25.67 -7.47
N ARG A 140 -0.63 -25.43 -6.19
CA ARG A 140 -0.77 -24.09 -5.61
C ARG A 140 -0.06 -24.08 -4.27
N ILE A 141 0.72 -23.05 -3.99
CA ILE A 141 1.39 -22.91 -2.69
C ILE A 141 0.85 -21.65 -2.03
N ASN A 142 0.21 -21.85 -0.89
CA ASN A 142 -0.48 -20.85 -0.08
C ASN A 142 0.22 -20.71 1.27
N GLY A 143 -0.28 -19.76 2.06
CA GLY A 143 0.22 -19.47 3.39
C GLY A 143 1.36 -18.46 3.36
N ASN A 144 1.63 -17.89 4.52
CA ASN A 144 2.60 -16.83 4.72
C ASN A 144 3.97 -17.37 5.17
N GLY A 145 4.21 -18.68 5.15
CA GLY A 145 5.49 -19.25 5.53
C GLY A 145 6.60 -19.01 4.49
N LYS A 146 7.87 -19.10 4.92
CA LYS A 146 9.04 -18.96 4.06
C LYS A 146 9.18 -20.18 3.14
N ILE A 147 9.54 -19.97 1.88
CA ILE A 147 9.82 -21.06 0.92
C ILE A 147 11.29 -20.98 0.50
N VAL A 148 11.96 -22.13 0.53
CA VAL A 148 13.35 -22.30 0.13
C VAL A 148 13.41 -23.33 -1.00
N ILE A 149 13.74 -22.87 -2.19
CA ILE A 149 13.89 -23.69 -3.40
C ILE A 149 15.05 -23.11 -4.20
N ASN A 150 15.84 -23.95 -4.87
CA ASN A 150 16.97 -23.45 -5.67
C ASN A 150 16.51 -22.73 -6.94
N ASP A 151 15.36 -23.13 -7.50
CA ASP A 151 14.80 -22.57 -8.71
C ASP A 151 13.36 -22.08 -8.46
N MET A 152 13.26 -20.79 -8.11
CA MET A 152 11.99 -20.12 -7.82
C MET A 152 11.07 -20.03 -9.05
N ASP A 153 11.62 -20.09 -10.26
CA ASP A 153 10.83 -20.00 -11.49
C ASP A 153 9.78 -21.11 -11.60
N ARG A 154 10.07 -22.26 -10.96
CA ARG A 154 9.20 -23.43 -10.94
C ARG A 154 7.91 -23.21 -10.16
N ILE A 155 7.92 -22.29 -9.20
CA ILE A 155 6.80 -22.08 -8.27
C ILE A 155 6.26 -20.65 -8.25
N ILE A 156 6.94 -19.66 -8.82
CA ILE A 156 6.56 -18.24 -8.68
C ILE A 156 5.09 -17.95 -9.03
N ASN A 157 4.59 -18.54 -10.12
CA ASN A 157 3.20 -18.40 -10.57
C ASN A 157 2.24 -19.37 -9.89
N LYS A 158 2.72 -20.16 -8.93
CA LYS A 158 1.93 -21.04 -8.05
C LYS A 158 1.78 -20.45 -6.65
N LEU A 159 2.53 -19.40 -6.31
CA LEU A 159 2.46 -18.73 -5.01
C LEU A 159 1.24 -17.80 -4.93
N SER A 160 0.54 -17.82 -3.80
CA SER A 160 -0.45 -16.77 -3.48
C SER A 160 0.20 -15.58 -2.77
N PHE A 161 1.27 -15.82 -2.01
CA PHE A 161 1.99 -14.82 -1.22
C PHE A 161 3.48 -14.90 -1.51
N LEU A 162 4.15 -13.76 -1.53
CA LEU A 162 5.62 -13.68 -1.48
C LEU A 162 6.06 -13.29 -0.07
N ASN A 163 6.53 -14.25 0.71
CA ASN A 163 7.19 -13.99 1.99
C ASN A 163 8.61 -14.57 2.00
N GLY A 164 9.61 -13.71 2.13
CA GLY A 164 11.02 -14.07 2.01
C GLY A 164 11.84 -12.99 1.31
N THR A 165 13.06 -13.32 0.90
CA THR A 165 13.91 -12.41 0.10
C THR A 165 14.17 -13.08 -1.25
N TYR A 166 13.64 -12.51 -2.33
CA TYR A 166 13.65 -13.13 -3.65
C TYR A 166 14.13 -12.17 -4.72
N THR A 167 14.93 -12.68 -5.65
CA THR A 167 15.28 -12.00 -6.91
C THR A 167 14.70 -12.80 -8.06
N ILE A 168 13.84 -12.17 -8.86
CA ILE A 168 13.15 -12.79 -9.99
C ILE A 168 13.57 -12.05 -11.26
N VAL A 169 13.95 -12.78 -12.30
CA VAL A 169 14.58 -12.21 -13.51
C VAL A 169 13.90 -12.70 -14.78
N ASN A 170 13.54 -11.80 -15.70
CA ASN A 170 12.96 -12.09 -17.02
C ASN A 170 11.63 -12.89 -16.95
N LYS A 171 10.71 -12.48 -16.07
CA LYS A 171 9.43 -13.19 -15.87
C LYS A 171 8.22 -12.28 -15.81
N SER A 172 7.08 -12.84 -16.20
CA SER A 172 5.77 -12.33 -15.78
C SER A 172 5.43 -12.89 -14.39
N VAL A 173 5.16 -12.00 -13.44
CA VAL A 173 4.82 -12.31 -12.05
C VAL A 173 3.38 -11.92 -11.78
N GLY A 174 2.58 -12.91 -11.37
CA GLY A 174 1.15 -12.78 -11.10
C GLY A 174 0.80 -12.83 -9.61
N VAL A 175 1.35 -11.95 -8.77
CA VAL A 175 1.22 -12.09 -7.30
C VAL A 175 0.33 -11.00 -6.71
N ILE A 176 -0.52 -11.41 -5.77
CA ILE A 176 -1.58 -10.59 -5.20
C ILE A 176 -1.20 -10.07 -3.80
N GLU A 177 -0.27 -10.69 -3.06
CA GLU A 177 0.27 -10.12 -1.81
C GLU A 177 1.79 -10.37 -1.61
N ASN A 178 2.53 -9.31 -1.30
CA ASN A 178 3.94 -9.35 -0.89
C ASN A 178 4.11 -8.98 0.58
N HIS A 179 4.76 -9.84 1.37
CA HIS A 179 5.19 -9.59 2.75
C HIS A 179 6.73 -9.59 2.90
N GLY A 180 7.46 -9.84 1.81
CA GLY A 180 8.91 -10.01 1.82
C GLY A 180 9.70 -8.88 1.14
N ASN A 181 10.99 -9.13 0.89
CA ASN A 181 11.92 -8.29 0.15
C ASN A 181 12.10 -8.83 -1.28
N ILE A 182 11.42 -8.23 -2.25
CA ILE A 182 11.35 -8.71 -3.63
C ILE A 182 12.11 -7.76 -4.54
N THR A 183 13.02 -8.33 -5.34
CA THR A 183 13.65 -7.63 -6.46
C THR A 183 13.20 -8.28 -7.77
N LEU A 184 12.60 -7.49 -8.65
CA LEU A 184 12.12 -7.89 -9.97
C LEU A 184 13.01 -7.23 -11.03
N ILE A 185 13.65 -8.02 -11.90
CA ILE A 185 14.57 -7.54 -12.93
C ILE A 185 14.07 -7.96 -14.30
N ASN A 186 13.86 -7.01 -15.22
CA ASN A 186 13.29 -7.28 -16.55
C ASN A 186 11.96 -8.06 -16.46
N CYS A 187 11.13 -7.76 -15.47
CA CYS A 187 9.91 -8.47 -15.17
C CYS A 187 8.67 -7.68 -15.57
N THR A 188 7.58 -8.42 -15.80
CA THR A 188 6.24 -7.85 -15.95
C THR A 188 5.44 -8.23 -14.72
N LEU A 189 5.13 -7.25 -13.89
CA LEU A 189 4.28 -7.43 -12.71
C LEU A 189 2.83 -7.11 -13.11
N SER A 190 1.92 -8.05 -12.88
CA SER A 190 0.51 -7.90 -13.25
C SER A 190 -0.38 -8.68 -12.28
N SER A 191 -1.60 -8.20 -12.00
CA SER A 191 -2.57 -8.98 -11.20
C SER A 191 -3.42 -9.84 -12.13
N VAL A 192 -3.52 -11.13 -11.83
CA VAL A 192 -4.24 -12.11 -12.67
C VAL A 192 -5.61 -12.48 -12.10
N LYS A 193 -5.86 -12.29 -10.79
CA LYS A 193 -7.12 -12.73 -10.17
C LYS A 193 -7.91 -11.62 -9.48
N GLU A 194 -7.27 -10.62 -8.89
CA GLU A 194 -7.98 -9.64 -8.02
C GLU A 194 -7.81 -8.19 -8.47
N ASN A 195 -7.26 -7.97 -9.67
CA ASN A 195 -6.91 -6.64 -10.18
C ASN A 195 -6.11 -5.78 -9.19
N THR A 196 -5.48 -6.40 -8.20
CA THR A 196 -4.82 -5.71 -7.10
C THR A 196 -3.45 -6.33 -6.85
N ILE A 197 -2.48 -5.49 -6.48
CA ILE A 197 -1.19 -5.87 -5.92
C ILE A 197 -1.10 -5.25 -4.53
N ASN A 198 -1.07 -6.08 -3.49
CA ASN A 198 -0.86 -5.63 -2.12
C ASN A 198 0.61 -5.80 -1.74
N ASN A 199 1.29 -4.70 -1.45
CA ASN A 199 2.64 -4.69 -0.91
C ASN A 199 2.62 -4.33 0.59
N TYR A 200 2.94 -5.30 1.43
CA TYR A 200 3.19 -5.14 2.87
C TYR A 200 4.69 -5.20 3.20
N GLY A 201 5.57 -5.46 2.21
CA GLY A 201 7.02 -5.58 2.40
C GLY A 201 7.80 -4.60 1.51
N ASN A 202 8.90 -5.04 0.93
CA ASN A 202 9.72 -4.23 0.03
C ASN A 202 9.67 -4.79 -1.40
N ILE A 203 9.32 -3.97 -2.38
CA ILE A 203 9.38 -4.31 -3.81
C ILE A 203 10.34 -3.35 -4.50
N THR A 204 11.35 -3.89 -5.18
CA THR A 204 12.23 -3.16 -6.09
C THR A 204 12.03 -3.68 -7.51
N LEU A 205 11.64 -2.80 -8.43
CA LEU A 205 11.51 -3.06 -9.86
C LEU A 205 12.69 -2.43 -10.60
N ILE A 206 13.41 -3.24 -11.38
CA ILE A 206 14.55 -2.83 -12.20
C ILE A 206 14.24 -3.22 -13.64
N ASN A 207 14.26 -2.28 -14.58
CA ASN A 207 13.95 -2.53 -16.00
C ASN A 207 12.61 -3.25 -16.19
N SER A 208 11.67 -3.05 -15.28
CA SER A 208 10.46 -3.86 -15.17
C SER A 208 9.22 -3.03 -15.47
N LYS A 209 8.11 -3.70 -15.74
CA LYS A 209 6.83 -3.06 -16.05
C LYS A 209 5.74 -3.50 -15.08
N ILE A 210 4.96 -2.55 -14.57
CA ILE A 210 3.67 -2.82 -13.93
C ILE A 210 2.57 -2.62 -14.98
N LEU A 211 1.86 -3.70 -15.32
CA LEU A 211 0.80 -3.69 -16.32
C LEU A 211 -0.59 -3.64 -15.68
N GLN A 212 -1.37 -2.65 -16.09
CA GLN A 212 -2.80 -2.60 -15.88
C GLN A 212 -3.51 -3.56 -16.85
N ASN A 213 -4.03 -4.68 -16.33
CA ASN A 213 -4.75 -5.67 -17.13
C ASN A 213 -6.24 -5.31 -17.32
N THR A 214 -6.78 -4.40 -16.51
CA THR A 214 -8.21 -4.03 -16.50
C THR A 214 -8.37 -2.55 -16.12
N SER A 215 -9.53 -1.95 -16.37
CA SER A 215 -9.80 -0.55 -16.00
C SER A 215 -9.70 -0.27 -14.49
N THR A 216 -9.71 -1.30 -13.63
CA THR A 216 -9.72 -1.19 -12.16
C THR A 216 -8.51 -1.87 -11.52
N PHE A 217 -7.30 -1.57 -12.00
CA PHE A 217 -6.06 -2.12 -11.45
C PHE A 217 -5.49 -1.23 -10.33
N TYR A 218 -5.30 -1.82 -9.15
CA TYR A 218 -4.80 -1.12 -7.97
C TYR A 218 -3.45 -1.66 -7.49
N VAL A 219 -2.55 -0.74 -7.15
CA VAL A 219 -1.33 -1.06 -6.40
C VAL A 219 -1.45 -0.44 -5.01
N ASN A 220 -1.54 -1.29 -3.99
CA ASN A 220 -1.61 -0.87 -2.60
C ASN A 220 -0.23 -1.05 -1.97
N ASN A 221 0.48 0.05 -1.70
CA ASN A 221 1.73 0.03 -0.96
C ASN A 221 1.41 0.38 0.49
N TYR A 222 1.31 -0.59 1.39
CA TYR A 222 0.81 -0.40 2.77
C TYR A 222 1.83 0.27 3.71
N ASN A 223 1.41 0.58 4.94
CA ASN A 223 2.28 1.20 5.95
C ASN A 223 3.59 0.39 6.14
N GLU A 224 4.70 1.09 6.36
CA GLU A 224 6.08 0.53 6.50
C GLU A 224 6.65 -0.18 5.26
N SER A 225 5.85 -0.37 4.21
CA SER A 225 6.29 -0.98 2.96
C SER A 225 7.05 0.04 2.08
N ASN A 226 8.01 -0.45 1.29
CA ASN A 226 8.72 0.36 0.31
C ASN A 226 8.52 -0.20 -1.09
N MET A 227 8.15 0.67 -2.03
CA MET A 227 8.15 0.34 -3.45
C MET A 227 9.16 1.22 -4.18
N LYS A 228 10.04 0.61 -4.97
CA LYS A 228 11.09 1.31 -5.72
C LYS A 228 11.02 0.96 -7.20
N LEU A 229 10.98 1.97 -8.06
CA LEU A 229 11.03 1.85 -9.52
C LEU A 229 12.40 2.37 -10.01
N ILE A 230 13.14 1.53 -10.73
CA ILE A 230 14.43 1.83 -11.35
C ILE A 230 14.34 1.47 -12.83
N ASN A 231 14.52 2.43 -13.74
CA ASN A 231 14.35 2.26 -15.18
C ASN A 231 13.08 1.46 -15.55
N SER A 232 11.99 1.68 -14.81
CA SER A 232 10.80 0.84 -14.86
C SER A 232 9.59 1.64 -15.33
N SER A 233 8.60 0.99 -15.94
CA SER A 233 7.37 1.65 -16.36
C SER A 233 6.15 1.15 -15.60
N ALA A 234 5.18 2.04 -15.43
CA ALA A 234 4.07 1.86 -14.51
C ALA A 234 2.78 2.46 -15.08
N VAL A 235 1.75 1.63 -15.20
CA VAL A 235 0.37 2.05 -15.50
C VAL A 235 -0.52 1.52 -14.38
N PHE A 236 -1.00 2.38 -13.47
CA PHE A 236 -1.88 1.94 -12.38
C PHE A 236 -2.57 3.06 -11.60
N THR A 237 -3.68 2.74 -10.95
CA THR A 237 -4.12 3.48 -9.75
C THR A 237 -3.34 2.95 -8.55
N MET A 238 -2.69 3.82 -7.78
CA MET A 238 -1.93 3.44 -6.58
C MET A 238 -2.46 4.14 -5.35
N TYR A 239 -2.66 3.33 -4.31
CA TYR A 239 -2.82 3.76 -2.95
C TYR A 239 -1.49 3.57 -2.24
N ASN A 240 -0.74 4.65 -2.08
CA ASN A 240 0.56 4.64 -1.42
C ASN A 240 0.43 5.06 0.03
N TYR A 241 0.33 4.09 0.92
CA TYR A 241 0.43 4.26 2.35
C TYR A 241 1.85 4.07 2.89
N GLY A 242 2.78 3.48 2.11
CA GLY A 242 4.20 3.34 2.43
C GLY A 242 5.08 4.39 1.74
N VAL A 243 6.35 4.05 1.50
CA VAL A 243 7.27 4.91 0.74
C VAL A 243 7.31 4.45 -0.71
N LEU A 244 7.13 5.40 -1.64
CA LEU A 244 7.32 5.17 -3.07
C LEU A 244 8.57 5.91 -3.56
N VAL A 245 9.53 5.20 -4.13
CA VAL A 245 10.74 5.76 -4.72
C VAL A 245 10.71 5.58 -6.23
N ILE A 246 10.79 6.67 -7.00
CA ILE A 246 10.77 6.66 -8.46
C ILE A 246 12.07 7.27 -8.98
N SER A 247 12.83 6.50 -9.73
CA SER A 247 14.04 6.99 -10.39
C SER A 247 13.73 7.88 -11.60
N ASP A 248 14.72 8.65 -12.04
CA ASP A 248 14.57 9.59 -13.16
C ASP A 248 14.35 8.89 -14.51
N ASP A 249 14.86 7.68 -14.67
CA ASP A 249 14.67 6.82 -15.83
C ASP A 249 13.35 6.00 -15.78
N SER A 250 12.61 6.03 -14.67
CA SER A 250 11.31 5.36 -14.59
C SER A 250 10.19 6.19 -15.19
N THR A 251 9.23 5.57 -15.88
CA THR A 251 8.12 6.25 -16.56
C THR A 251 6.79 5.90 -15.89
N ILE A 252 6.01 6.92 -15.52
CA ILE A 252 4.62 6.74 -15.09
C ILE A 252 3.73 7.11 -16.28
N GLU A 253 2.95 6.16 -16.77
CA GLU A 253 2.15 6.30 -17.99
C GLU A 253 0.74 6.86 -17.68
N ASN A 254 0.08 7.43 -18.69
CA ASN A 254 -1.26 8.00 -18.60
C ASN A 254 -2.30 6.96 -18.13
N GLY A 255 -3.27 7.40 -17.33
CA GLY A 255 -4.23 6.54 -16.64
C GLY A 255 -3.81 6.17 -15.21
N SER A 256 -2.61 6.58 -14.80
CA SER A 256 -2.17 6.40 -13.43
C SER A 256 -2.79 7.44 -12.49
N TYR A 257 -3.16 7.03 -11.28
CA TYR A 257 -3.72 7.91 -10.25
C TYR A 257 -3.03 7.62 -8.92
N PHE A 258 -2.48 8.63 -8.24
CA PHE A 258 -1.87 8.44 -6.92
C PHE A 258 -2.76 9.02 -5.82
N LEU A 259 -3.09 8.14 -4.89
CA LEU A 259 -3.63 8.47 -3.58
C LEU A 259 -2.50 8.19 -2.58
N THR A 260 -1.73 9.21 -2.24
CA THR A 260 -0.59 9.06 -1.33
C THR A 260 -0.93 9.56 0.07
N ASN A 261 -0.62 8.74 1.07
CA ASN A 261 -0.62 9.10 2.48
C ASN A 261 0.78 9.63 2.89
N ASP A 262 0.87 10.11 4.14
CA ASP A 262 1.94 10.74 4.89
C ASP A 262 3.38 10.18 4.72
N ASN A 263 3.55 8.94 4.26
CA ASN A 263 4.88 8.29 4.13
C ASN A 263 5.65 8.67 2.85
N GLY A 264 5.03 9.44 1.95
CA GLY A 264 5.71 10.26 0.94
C GLY A 264 6.12 9.55 -0.37
N VAL A 265 6.38 10.37 -1.39
CA VAL A 265 6.94 9.94 -2.68
C VAL A 265 8.31 10.61 -2.86
N ILE A 266 9.33 9.80 -3.09
CA ILE A 266 10.71 10.24 -3.30
C ILE A 266 11.02 10.14 -4.80
N ILE A 267 11.21 11.29 -5.44
CA ILE A 267 11.56 11.42 -6.86
C ILE A 267 12.37 12.71 -7.05
N ASN A 268 13.41 12.70 -7.90
CA ASN A 268 14.22 13.92 -8.09
C ASN A 268 13.45 15.00 -8.87
N ASN A 269 12.55 14.60 -9.77
CA ASN A 269 11.73 15.50 -10.56
C ASN A 269 10.22 15.26 -10.33
N THR A 270 9.68 15.86 -9.27
CA THR A 270 8.26 15.78 -8.88
C THR A 270 7.31 16.26 -9.97
N ASN A 271 7.76 17.15 -10.87
CA ASN A 271 6.95 17.65 -11.97
C ASN A 271 6.44 16.55 -12.91
N ARG A 272 7.15 15.41 -12.98
CA ARG A 272 6.80 14.26 -13.82
C ARG A 272 5.57 13.51 -13.31
N ILE A 273 5.25 13.62 -12.02
CA ILE A 273 4.17 12.85 -11.42
C ILE A 273 3.09 13.73 -10.78
N VAL A 274 3.33 15.04 -10.69
CA VAL A 274 2.47 15.97 -9.97
C VAL A 274 1.02 15.99 -10.47
N HIS A 275 0.83 15.76 -11.77
CA HIS A 275 -0.48 15.74 -12.42
C HIS A 275 -1.30 14.48 -12.10
N PHE A 276 -0.71 13.50 -11.43
CA PHE A 276 -1.37 12.29 -10.99
C PHE A 276 -1.79 12.33 -9.50
N PHE A 277 -1.44 13.39 -8.75
CA PHE A 277 -1.83 13.54 -7.35
C PHE A 277 -3.22 14.16 -7.22
N ASN A 278 -4.08 13.52 -6.42
CA ASN A 278 -5.31 14.13 -5.92
C ASN A 278 -5.11 14.81 -4.55
N PHE A 279 -4.17 14.29 -3.77
CA PHE A 279 -3.82 14.77 -2.42
C PHE A 279 -2.31 14.86 -2.31
N ILE A 280 -1.81 15.91 -1.65
CA ILE A 280 -0.38 16.07 -1.35
C ILE A 280 -0.21 16.26 0.15
N THR A 281 0.42 15.27 0.79
CA THR A 281 0.84 15.26 2.20
C THR A 281 2.37 15.42 2.27
N GLY A 282 2.90 16.18 3.24
CA GLY A 282 4.35 16.38 3.41
C GLY A 282 4.87 17.77 2.99
N ASN A 283 6.19 17.91 2.80
CA ASN A 283 6.86 19.19 2.55
C ASN A 283 7.33 19.28 1.09
N TYR A 284 6.70 20.11 0.26
CA TYR A 284 7.08 20.23 -1.16
C TYR A 284 7.22 21.68 -1.62
N THR A 285 8.14 21.91 -2.55
CA THR A 285 8.21 23.15 -3.33
C THR A 285 8.05 22.82 -4.81
N PHE A 286 6.95 23.27 -5.40
CA PHE A 286 6.67 23.16 -6.83
C PHE A 286 7.10 24.44 -7.54
N ASN A 287 7.81 24.30 -8.66
CA ASN A 287 8.26 25.44 -9.47
C ASN A 287 7.78 25.27 -10.91
N LYS A 288 7.05 26.27 -11.44
CA LYS A 288 6.58 26.32 -12.83
C LYS A 288 5.70 25.13 -13.24
N ILE A 289 4.81 24.73 -12.34
CA ILE A 289 3.88 23.60 -12.56
C ILE A 289 2.50 24.06 -12.93
N THR A 290 1.85 23.31 -13.83
CA THR A 290 0.42 23.45 -14.10
C THR A 290 -0.36 22.28 -13.51
N PHE A 291 -1.27 22.57 -12.57
CA PHE A 291 -2.24 21.60 -12.05
C PHE A 291 -3.53 21.73 -12.87
N GLN A 292 -3.86 20.71 -13.66
CA GLN A 292 -5.03 20.74 -14.56
C GLN A 292 -6.33 20.43 -13.81
N SER A 293 -6.28 19.53 -12.83
CA SER A 293 -7.42 19.08 -12.01
C SER A 293 -7.41 19.74 -10.64
N GLY A 294 -8.51 19.55 -9.88
CA GLY A 294 -8.56 19.92 -8.47
C GLY A 294 -7.57 19.11 -7.64
N ILE A 295 -7.04 19.72 -6.59
CA ILE A 295 -6.02 19.13 -5.73
C ILE A 295 -6.23 19.53 -4.28
N THR A 296 -5.95 18.61 -3.36
CA THR A 296 -5.99 18.88 -1.92
C THR A 296 -4.58 18.90 -1.33
N PHE A 297 -4.20 20.01 -0.71
CA PHE A 297 -2.94 20.19 -0.01
C PHE A 297 -3.15 19.97 1.49
N LEU A 298 -2.47 18.97 2.05
CA LEU A 298 -2.57 18.58 3.46
C LEU A 298 -1.27 18.84 4.24
N GLY A 299 -0.16 19.11 3.55
CA GLY A 299 1.17 19.34 4.14
C GLY A 299 1.67 20.79 4.08
N ASN A 300 2.99 20.98 4.13
CA ASN A 300 3.65 22.28 3.96
C ASN A 300 4.09 22.45 2.51
N ILE A 301 3.31 23.17 1.73
CA ILE A 301 3.45 23.24 0.28
C ILE A 301 3.76 24.66 -0.17
N ILE A 302 4.77 24.80 -1.03
CA ILE A 302 5.13 26.07 -1.66
C ILE A 302 4.95 25.90 -3.18
N CYS A 303 4.10 26.71 -3.78
CA CYS A 303 3.89 26.80 -5.22
C CYS A 303 4.50 28.11 -5.73
N ASN A 304 5.55 28.02 -6.54
CA ASN A 304 6.25 29.16 -7.13
C ASN A 304 6.07 29.18 -8.65
N ASN A 305 5.52 30.27 -9.18
CA ASN A 305 5.28 30.43 -10.62
C ASN A 305 4.37 29.33 -11.20
N CYS A 306 3.43 28.81 -10.42
CA CYS A 306 2.55 27.72 -10.83
C CYS A 306 1.23 28.24 -11.41
N ASN A 307 0.53 27.37 -12.16
CA ASN A 307 -0.81 27.60 -12.68
C ASN A 307 -1.77 26.53 -12.13
N LEU A 308 -2.65 26.91 -11.20
CA LEU A 308 -3.60 26.00 -10.55
C LEU A 308 -4.97 26.21 -11.18
N LYS A 309 -5.30 25.41 -12.21
CA LYS A 309 -6.54 25.58 -12.99
C LYS A 309 -7.77 24.96 -12.32
N GLY A 310 -7.58 23.85 -11.61
CA GLY A 310 -8.63 23.22 -10.80
C GLY A 310 -8.89 23.96 -9.49
N ILE A 311 -9.83 23.45 -8.70
CA ILE A 311 -10.07 23.91 -7.34
C ILE A 311 -8.96 23.36 -6.44
N ALA A 312 -8.20 24.25 -5.83
CA ALA A 312 -7.23 23.91 -4.79
C ALA A 312 -7.92 23.93 -3.43
N THR A 313 -7.90 22.82 -2.71
CA THR A 313 -8.36 22.78 -1.31
C THR A 313 -7.13 22.74 -0.40
N ASN A 314 -6.96 23.74 0.46
CA ASN A 314 -5.92 23.75 1.48
C ASN A 314 -6.49 23.31 2.83
N ARG A 315 -5.87 22.29 3.43
CA ARG A 315 -6.09 21.86 4.82
C ARG A 315 -4.77 21.72 5.59
N GLY A 316 -3.69 22.32 5.08
CA GLY A 316 -2.35 22.32 5.67
C GLY A 316 -1.76 23.73 5.67
N ASN A 317 -0.48 23.85 5.31
CA ASN A 317 0.21 25.13 5.15
C ASN A 317 0.56 25.33 3.67
N LEU A 318 -0.19 26.17 2.96
CA LEU A 318 0.01 26.41 1.53
C LEU A 318 0.54 27.83 1.31
N THR A 319 1.70 27.95 0.66
CA THR A 319 2.22 29.21 0.11
C THR A 319 2.09 29.20 -1.41
N VAL A 320 1.48 30.24 -1.96
CA VAL A 320 1.30 30.46 -3.40
C VAL A 320 2.01 31.75 -3.76
N LYS A 321 3.07 31.67 -4.57
CA LYS A 321 3.89 32.82 -4.96
C LYS A 321 4.02 32.94 -6.48
N ASN A 322 3.80 34.13 -7.03
CA ASN A 322 3.86 34.39 -8.48
C ASN A 322 2.97 33.45 -9.30
N CYS A 323 1.84 32.98 -8.73
CA CYS A 323 1.00 31.99 -9.40
C CYS A 323 -0.22 32.63 -10.05
N THR A 324 -0.79 31.90 -11.01
CA THR A 324 -2.17 32.08 -11.44
C THR A 324 -3.01 30.96 -10.85
N VAL A 325 -4.06 31.29 -10.10
CA VAL A 325 -4.92 30.29 -9.45
C VAL A 325 -6.37 30.56 -9.78
N ASN A 326 -7.09 29.52 -10.21
CA ASN A 326 -8.51 29.63 -10.46
C ASN A 326 -9.28 29.74 -9.14
N SER A 327 -9.16 28.76 -8.25
CA SER A 327 -9.87 28.77 -6.98
C SER A 327 -9.05 28.14 -5.87
N ILE A 328 -9.03 28.78 -4.70
CA ILE A 328 -8.46 28.23 -3.46
C ILE A 328 -9.52 28.26 -2.36
N THR A 329 -9.75 27.10 -1.74
CA THR A 329 -10.55 26.97 -0.52
C THR A 329 -9.63 26.63 0.65
N ASN A 330 -9.48 27.53 1.61
CA ASN A 330 -8.71 27.36 2.84
C ASN A 330 -9.65 26.94 3.98
N TYR A 331 -9.34 25.83 4.67
CA TYR A 331 -10.30 25.15 5.55
C TYR A 331 -9.65 24.54 6.79
N ASN A 332 -10.37 24.48 7.92
CA ASN A 332 -10.03 23.75 9.16
C ASN A 332 -8.65 24.10 9.76
N ASN A 333 -8.47 25.31 10.30
CA ASN A 333 -7.21 25.73 10.92
C ASN A 333 -5.99 25.71 9.98
N ALA A 334 -6.21 25.67 8.66
CA ALA A 334 -5.15 25.71 7.67
C ALA A 334 -4.60 27.11 7.48
N ASN A 335 -3.30 27.21 7.15
CA ASN A 335 -2.64 28.47 6.86
C ASN A 335 -2.44 28.61 5.34
N LEU A 336 -2.93 29.70 4.78
CA LEU A 336 -2.74 30.06 3.38
C LEU A 336 -1.97 31.36 3.29
N THR A 337 -0.89 31.36 2.52
CA THR A 337 -0.16 32.58 2.13
C THR A 337 -0.22 32.74 0.62
N VAL A 338 -0.76 33.86 0.15
CA VAL A 338 -0.81 34.22 -1.28
C VAL A 338 0.06 35.45 -1.47
N ASN A 339 1.07 35.37 -2.32
CA ASN A 339 2.02 36.47 -2.56
C ASN A 339 2.24 36.69 -4.06
N ASP A 340 2.24 37.94 -4.50
CA ASP A 340 2.54 38.33 -5.88
C ASP A 340 1.73 37.54 -6.93
N SER A 341 0.49 37.15 -6.60
CA SER A 341 -0.28 36.17 -7.37
C SER A 341 -1.60 36.75 -7.90
N THR A 342 -2.14 36.10 -8.92
CA THR A 342 -3.49 36.37 -9.42
C THR A 342 -4.40 35.20 -9.08
N VAL A 343 -5.46 35.45 -8.31
CA VAL A 343 -6.41 34.41 -7.88
C VAL A 343 -7.83 34.80 -8.24
N THR A 344 -8.58 33.94 -8.92
CA THR A 344 -9.98 34.24 -9.25
C THR A 344 -10.87 34.12 -8.02
N TYR A 345 -10.76 33.03 -7.26
CA TYR A 345 -11.58 32.81 -6.07
C TYR A 345 -10.71 32.42 -4.87
N VAL A 346 -10.86 33.13 -3.76
CA VAL A 346 -10.32 32.75 -2.46
C VAL A 346 -11.47 32.60 -1.47
N TYR A 347 -11.60 31.42 -0.90
CA TYR A 347 -12.57 31.12 0.14
C TYR A 347 -11.87 30.74 1.44
N CYS A 348 -12.16 31.44 2.52
CA CYS A 348 -11.61 31.19 3.86
C CYS A 348 -12.72 30.66 4.77
N PHE A 349 -12.53 29.50 5.39
CA PHE A 349 -13.54 28.86 6.25
C PHE A 349 -12.94 28.33 7.56
N ALA A 350 -13.80 28.14 8.56
CA ALA A 350 -13.56 27.27 9.72
C ALA A 350 -12.20 27.46 10.42
N ASN A 351 -12.00 28.61 11.07
CA ASN A 351 -10.78 28.96 11.83
C ASN A 351 -9.49 28.95 11.00
N SER A 352 -9.58 29.01 9.67
CA SER A 352 -8.38 29.10 8.83
C SER A 352 -7.76 30.49 8.89
N ASN A 353 -6.43 30.55 8.70
CA ASN A 353 -5.69 31.81 8.63
C ASN A 353 -5.23 32.04 7.20
N THR A 354 -5.53 33.21 6.64
CA THR A 354 -5.15 33.56 5.27
C THR A 354 -4.41 34.87 5.26
N THR A 355 -3.23 34.92 4.63
CA THR A 355 -2.49 36.14 4.37
C THR A 355 -2.35 36.34 2.88
N ILE A 356 -2.76 37.49 2.37
CA ILE A 356 -2.68 37.85 0.95
C ILE A 356 -1.84 39.12 0.83
N THR A 357 -0.77 39.06 0.04
CA THR A 357 0.17 40.17 -0.14
C THR A 357 0.44 40.44 -1.61
N ASN A 358 0.47 41.72 -2.03
CA ASN A 358 0.85 42.15 -3.39
C ASN A 358 0.13 41.39 -4.51
N SER A 359 -1.14 41.03 -4.29
CA SER A 359 -1.86 40.09 -5.15
C SER A 359 -3.11 40.70 -5.74
N THR A 360 -3.54 40.17 -6.88
CA THR A 360 -4.83 40.51 -7.51
C THR A 360 -5.83 39.40 -7.26
N ILE A 361 -6.92 39.71 -6.58
CA ILE A 361 -7.97 38.76 -6.22
C ILE A 361 -9.28 39.18 -6.88
N LYS A 362 -9.96 38.28 -7.62
CA LYS A 362 -11.24 38.64 -8.24
C LYS A 362 -12.40 38.56 -7.24
N TYR A 363 -12.51 37.44 -6.54
CA TYR A 363 -13.52 37.19 -5.52
C TYR A 363 -12.86 36.70 -4.24
N LEU A 364 -13.13 37.38 -3.13
CA LEU A 364 -12.72 36.97 -1.80
C LEU A 364 -13.95 36.72 -0.94
N THR A 365 -14.01 35.57 -0.30
CA THR A 365 -15.07 35.25 0.65
C THR A 365 -14.50 34.68 1.92
N ILE A 366 -14.93 35.23 3.06
CA ILE A 366 -14.47 34.81 4.38
C ILE A 366 -15.70 34.42 5.20
N TYR A 367 -15.70 33.19 5.69
CA TYR A 367 -16.82 32.56 6.40
C TYR A 367 -16.43 32.09 7.81
N SER A 368 -17.43 32.05 8.70
CA SER A 368 -17.36 31.45 10.04
C SER A 368 -16.36 32.13 10.97
N ASP A 369 -15.32 31.48 11.46
CA ASP A 369 -14.34 32.06 12.39
C ASP A 369 -12.95 32.22 11.71
N ALA A 370 -12.92 32.40 10.38
CA ALA A 370 -11.67 32.49 9.64
C ALA A 370 -11.03 33.89 9.74
N ASP A 371 -9.72 33.93 9.92
CA ASP A 371 -8.94 35.16 9.93
C ASP A 371 -8.30 35.40 8.56
N CYS A 372 -8.31 36.66 8.12
CA CYS A 372 -7.73 37.06 6.85
C CYS A 372 -6.95 38.37 7.00
N THR A 373 -5.71 38.40 6.52
CA THR A 373 -4.87 39.61 6.47
C THR A 373 -4.60 39.96 5.00
N LEU A 374 -4.96 41.17 4.61
CA LEU A 374 -4.72 41.72 3.27
C LEU A 374 -3.66 42.81 3.35
N VAL A 375 -2.62 42.69 2.53
CA VAL A 375 -1.52 43.66 2.44
C VAL A 375 -1.27 44.02 0.99
N ASP A 376 -1.50 45.27 0.60
CA ASP A 376 -1.26 45.72 -0.79
C ASP A 376 -2.00 44.86 -1.85
N VAL A 377 -3.30 44.64 -1.63
CA VAL A 377 -4.14 43.75 -2.46
C VAL A 377 -5.04 44.55 -3.39
N LYS A 378 -5.16 44.08 -4.64
CA LYS A 378 -6.15 44.56 -5.62
C LYS A 378 -7.32 43.59 -5.72
N LEU A 379 -8.49 43.98 -5.23
CA LEU A 379 -9.75 43.27 -5.40
C LEU A 379 -10.45 43.78 -6.67
N THR A 380 -10.72 42.93 -7.65
CA THR A 380 -11.27 43.40 -8.95
C THR A 380 -12.77 43.18 -9.13
N SER A 381 -13.42 42.46 -8.21
CA SER A 381 -14.87 42.26 -8.28
C SER A 381 -15.51 42.39 -6.90
N ALA A 382 -15.69 41.30 -6.18
CA ALA A 382 -16.47 41.32 -4.94
C ALA A 382 -15.71 40.75 -3.74
N MET A 383 -15.95 41.35 -2.58
CA MET A 383 -15.56 40.80 -1.28
C MET A 383 -16.80 40.55 -0.43
N TYR A 384 -16.88 39.36 0.15
CA TYR A 384 -17.98 38.92 0.99
C TYR A 384 -17.45 38.50 2.37
N LEU A 385 -17.94 39.16 3.42
CA LEU A 385 -17.59 38.87 4.81
C LEU A 385 -18.83 38.29 5.52
N TYR A 386 -18.77 37.01 5.90
CA TYR A 386 -19.84 36.23 6.55
C TYR A 386 -19.31 35.52 7.80
N THR A 387 -18.73 36.27 8.74
CA THR A 387 -17.82 35.69 9.74
C THR A 387 -17.89 36.39 11.08
N ARG A 388 -17.49 35.68 12.15
CA ARG A 388 -17.09 36.17 13.48
C ARG A 388 -15.56 36.31 13.62
N GLY A 389 -14.82 35.91 12.61
CA GLY A 389 -13.36 36.06 12.53
C GLY A 389 -12.97 37.50 12.24
N THR A 390 -11.66 37.70 12.05
CA THR A 390 -11.08 39.03 11.89
C THR A 390 -10.52 39.25 10.49
N LEU A 391 -10.95 40.32 9.85
CA LEU A 391 -10.31 40.84 8.64
C LEU A 391 -9.35 41.97 9.01
N TYR A 392 -8.06 41.74 8.79
CA TYR A 392 -7.00 42.72 8.93
C TYR A 392 -6.65 43.33 7.57
N ILE A 393 -6.63 44.66 7.50
CA ILE A 393 -6.23 45.39 6.29
C ILE A 393 -5.02 46.26 6.59
N GLU A 394 -3.93 45.96 5.91
CA GLU A 394 -2.67 46.70 5.96
C GLU A 394 -2.29 47.21 4.55
N GLY A 395 -1.53 48.29 4.48
CA GLY A 395 -1.06 48.81 3.19
C GLY A 395 -2.16 49.49 2.36
N SER A 396 -2.10 49.33 1.04
CA SER A 396 -3.05 49.91 0.08
C SER A 396 -3.99 48.86 -0.49
N ILE A 397 -5.31 49.05 -0.38
CA ILE A 397 -6.28 48.13 -0.99
C ILE A 397 -7.06 48.87 -2.08
N GLU A 398 -7.08 48.29 -3.27
CA GLU A 398 -7.95 48.74 -4.36
C GLU A 398 -9.18 47.81 -4.40
N PHE A 399 -10.37 48.36 -4.18
CA PHE A 399 -11.61 47.59 -4.20
C PHE A 399 -12.28 47.61 -5.56
N GLY A 400 -12.94 46.49 -5.88
CA GLY A 400 -13.77 46.35 -7.06
C GLY A 400 -15.16 46.90 -6.83
N ASN A 401 -16.11 46.42 -7.63
CA ASN A 401 -17.45 46.99 -7.67
C ASN A 401 -18.28 46.72 -6.42
N ASP A 402 -18.09 45.60 -5.71
CA ASP A 402 -19.01 45.17 -4.64
C ASP A 402 -18.28 44.82 -3.33
N PHE A 403 -18.76 45.35 -2.22
CA PHE A 403 -18.36 44.95 -0.87
C PHE A 403 -19.59 44.63 -0.03
N VAL A 404 -19.68 43.39 0.46
CA VAL A 404 -20.81 42.91 1.27
C VAL A 404 -20.30 42.47 2.63
N LEU A 405 -20.85 43.11 3.66
CA LEU A 405 -20.69 42.76 5.06
C LEU A 405 -22.01 42.18 5.57
N ASP A 406 -21.98 40.94 6.03
CA ASP A 406 -23.14 40.27 6.62
C ASP A 406 -22.66 39.57 7.91
N ASP A 407 -23.38 39.78 9.02
CA ASP A 407 -23.06 39.28 10.38
C ASP A 407 -22.03 40.12 11.20
N SER A 408 -21.73 39.61 12.40
CA SER A 408 -21.04 40.21 13.57
C SER A 408 -19.50 40.20 13.50
N GLY A 409 -18.93 40.18 12.31
CA GLY A 409 -17.48 40.11 12.10
C GLY A 409 -16.72 41.37 12.51
N GLN A 410 -15.44 41.21 12.84
CA GLN A 410 -14.56 42.34 13.15
C GLN A 410 -13.69 42.69 11.95
N ILE A 411 -13.67 43.98 11.58
CA ILE A 411 -12.73 44.53 10.60
C ILE A 411 -11.76 45.43 11.36
N VAL A 412 -10.47 45.10 11.27
CA VAL A 412 -9.37 45.86 11.87
C VAL A 412 -8.56 46.49 10.73
N ILE A 413 -8.38 47.81 10.81
CA ILE A 413 -7.78 48.59 9.74
C ILE A 413 -6.73 49.50 10.35
N ASP A 414 -5.49 49.39 9.87
CA ASP A 414 -4.37 50.17 10.39
C ASP A 414 -4.44 51.65 10.00
N ASP A 415 -5.06 51.95 8.85
CA ASP A 415 -5.29 53.31 8.36
C ASP A 415 -6.68 53.46 7.74
N ALA A 416 -7.63 53.95 8.53
CA ALA A 416 -9.03 54.12 8.12
C ALA A 416 -9.20 55.05 6.91
N SER A 417 -8.26 55.98 6.65
CA SER A 417 -8.37 56.93 5.52
C SER A 417 -8.36 56.23 4.16
N LYS A 418 -7.76 55.04 4.08
CA LYS A 418 -7.67 54.23 2.86
C LYS A 418 -8.95 53.44 2.59
N LEU A 419 -9.69 53.07 3.63
CA LEU A 419 -10.98 52.38 3.51
C LEU A 419 -12.07 53.32 2.99
N PHE A 420 -12.14 54.54 3.52
CA PHE A 420 -13.22 55.49 3.20
C PHE A 420 -13.28 55.87 1.71
N ASN A 421 -12.14 55.94 1.02
CA ASN A 421 -12.12 56.22 -0.42
C ASN A 421 -12.69 55.07 -1.26
N ALA A 422 -12.61 53.84 -0.77
CA ALA A 422 -13.13 52.65 -1.45
C ALA A 422 -14.61 52.39 -1.16
N MET A 423 -15.08 52.70 0.05
CA MET A 423 -16.48 52.47 0.45
C MET A 423 -17.47 53.54 -0.05
N ASN A 424 -16.99 54.70 -0.52
CA ASN A 424 -17.83 55.85 -0.86
C ASN A 424 -18.73 55.66 -2.10
N THR A 425 -18.67 54.51 -2.77
CA THR A 425 -19.47 54.21 -3.96
C THR A 425 -20.68 53.30 -3.73
N GLN A 426 -20.81 52.58 -2.60
CA GLN A 426 -21.89 51.57 -2.44
C GLN A 426 -22.31 51.21 -0.99
N LEU A 427 -22.27 52.14 -0.02
CA LEU A 427 -22.85 51.84 1.30
C LEU A 427 -24.38 51.97 1.28
N ASN A 428 -25.09 50.86 1.53
CA ASN A 428 -26.42 50.90 2.14
C ASN A 428 -26.22 51.28 3.62
N ALA A 429 -26.85 52.36 4.06
CA ALA A 429 -26.57 53.04 5.33
C ALA A 429 -26.86 52.22 6.62
N ASP A 430 -27.36 50.99 6.51
CA ASP A 430 -27.90 50.23 7.64
C ASP A 430 -26.86 49.41 8.44
N TYR A 431 -25.57 49.45 8.08
CA TYR A 431 -24.55 48.51 8.62
C TYR A 431 -23.24 49.15 9.13
N ILE A 432 -23.20 50.46 9.39
CA ILE A 432 -22.02 51.14 9.98
C ILE A 432 -22.12 51.18 11.51
#